data_AF-A0A9P2XHP5-F1
#
_entry.id   AF-A0A9P2XHP5-F1
#
_cell.length_a   1.000
_cell.length_b   1.000
_cell.length_c   1.000
_cell.angle_alpha   90.00
_cell.angle_beta   90.00
_cell.angle_gamma   90.00
#
_symmetry.space_group_name_H-M   'P 1'
#
loop_
_entity.id
_entity.type
_entity.pdbx_description
1 polymer ?
#
loop_
_entity_poly.entity_id
_entity_poly.type
_entity_poly.pdbx_seq_one_letter_code
_entity_poly.pdbx_strand_id
1 'polypeptide(L)'
;MRKEIKILNKYYVDDKNNKIFKFKLHRYIPYEEFSKLHCDLKQQINQPYPISTETIPASVNTCFPKRTASKEVIVFIYDAYSTKWKFEDVTSRAFRNNGKPFILLDWNRLNYNIQAGSVHEMGHVFGLKHVCAPKATKRTPTNIMTSAECKLGSGGLRNLGFTPVQLQTILSTYNQYP
;
A
#
# COMPACT_ATOMS: atom_id res chain seq x y z
N MET A 1 2.65 6.31 -11.91
CA MET A 1 3.69 5.52 -11.19
C MET A 1 5.04 6.19 -10.96
N ARG A 2 5.68 6.89 -11.92
CA ARG A 2 6.99 7.55 -11.65
C ARG A 2 6.97 8.52 -10.46
N LYS A 3 5.88 9.29 -10.30
CA LYS A 3 5.68 10.20 -9.16
C LYS A 3 5.53 9.44 -7.83
N GLU A 4 4.80 8.32 -7.81
CA GLU A 4 4.72 7.45 -6.62
C GLU A 4 6.08 6.91 -6.18
N ILE A 5 6.92 6.48 -7.12
CA ILE A 5 8.28 6.04 -6.78
C ILE A 5 9.09 7.17 -6.15
N LYS A 6 8.91 8.42 -6.60
CA LYS A 6 9.55 9.59 -5.95
C LYS A 6 8.99 9.83 -4.55
N ILE A 7 7.69 9.66 -4.34
CA ILE A 7 7.04 9.80 -3.02
C ILE A 7 7.55 8.73 -2.06
N LEU A 8 7.56 7.45 -2.47
CA LEU A 8 8.14 6.35 -1.70
C LEU A 8 9.60 6.66 -1.32
N ASN A 9 10.43 7.00 -2.30
CA ASN A 9 11.83 7.33 -2.03
C ASN A 9 12.01 8.61 -1.20
N LYS A 10 11.02 9.50 -1.14
CA LYS A 10 11.06 10.72 -0.30
C LYS A 10 10.69 10.41 1.15
N TYR A 11 9.60 9.67 1.38
CA TYR A 11 8.97 9.53 2.70
C TYR A 11 9.17 8.16 3.35
N TYR A 12 9.67 7.14 2.64
CA TYR A 12 10.00 5.84 3.22
C TYR A 12 11.38 5.89 3.91
N VAL A 13 11.41 6.56 5.05
CA VAL A 13 12.61 6.89 5.84
C VAL A 13 12.42 6.47 7.30
N ASP A 14 13.51 6.32 8.04
CA ASP A 14 13.43 6.22 9.51
C ASP A 14 13.07 7.57 10.16
N ASP A 15 12.90 7.58 11.48
CA ASP A 15 12.59 8.76 12.28
C ASP A 15 13.70 9.84 12.29
N LYS A 16 14.91 9.49 11.84
CA LYS A 16 16.05 10.38 11.61
C LYS A 16 16.18 10.83 10.15
N ASN A 17 15.19 10.52 9.32
CA ASN A 17 15.12 10.84 7.89
C ASN A 17 16.17 10.12 7.01
N ASN A 18 16.78 9.04 7.49
CA ASN A 18 17.65 8.18 6.68
C ASN A 18 16.82 7.30 5.74
N LYS A 19 17.33 7.08 4.53
CA LYS A 19 16.70 6.20 3.55
C LYS A 19 16.83 4.75 3.99
N ILE A 20 15.69 4.05 4.08
CA ILE A 20 15.66 2.62 4.39
C ILE A 20 15.93 1.81 3.12
N PHE A 21 15.20 2.12 2.04
CA PHE A 21 15.33 1.47 0.74
C PHE A 21 15.33 2.49 -0.40
N LYS A 22 15.83 2.05 -1.58
CA LYS A 22 15.67 2.75 -2.84
C LYS A 22 14.73 1.98 -3.76
N PHE A 23 13.48 2.41 -3.82
CA PHE A 23 12.46 1.84 -4.70
C PHE A 23 12.73 2.20 -6.16
N LYS A 24 12.56 1.22 -7.04
CA LYS A 24 12.67 1.37 -8.50
C LYS A 24 11.46 0.72 -9.14
N LEU A 25 10.99 1.30 -10.24
CA LEU A 25 9.96 0.65 -11.06
C LEU A 25 10.63 -0.52 -11.80
N HIS A 26 10.20 -1.75 -11.50
CA HIS A 26 10.68 -2.94 -12.20
C HIS A 26 9.92 -3.14 -13.53
N ARG A 27 8.59 -3.20 -13.45
CA ARG A 27 7.70 -3.40 -14.59
C ARG A 27 6.44 -2.55 -14.45
N TYR A 28 5.86 -2.16 -15.58
CA TYR A 28 4.53 -1.56 -15.67
C TYR A 28 3.67 -2.44 -16.58
N ILE A 29 2.44 -2.72 -16.16
CA ILE A 29 1.44 -3.45 -16.96
C ILE A 29 0.27 -2.50 -17.15
N PRO A 30 0.00 -2.04 -18.39
CA PRO A 30 -1.15 -1.20 -18.67
C PRO A 30 -2.45 -2.01 -18.54
N TYR A 31 -3.59 -1.32 -18.40
CA TYR A 31 -4.89 -1.97 -18.20
C TYR A 31 -5.27 -2.88 -19.38
N GLU A 32 -4.92 -2.50 -20.60
CA GLU A 32 -5.20 -3.24 -21.83
C GLU A 32 -4.46 -4.60 -21.85
N GLU A 33 -3.27 -4.67 -21.25
CA GLU A 33 -2.56 -5.94 -21.08
C GLU A 33 -3.10 -6.73 -19.89
N PHE A 34 -3.38 -6.05 -18.78
CA PHE A 34 -3.93 -6.67 -17.58
C PHE A 34 -5.30 -7.33 -17.84
N SER A 35 -6.17 -6.67 -18.61
CA SER A 35 -7.51 -7.16 -18.95
C SER A 35 -7.51 -8.42 -19.83
N LYS A 36 -6.39 -8.70 -20.50
CA LYS A 36 -6.17 -9.92 -21.30
C LYS A 36 -5.65 -11.10 -20.48
N LEU A 37 -5.29 -10.92 -19.21
CA LEU A 37 -4.91 -12.02 -18.34
C LEU A 37 -6.11 -12.97 -18.12
N HIS A 38 -5.87 -14.27 -18.27
CA HIS A 38 -6.87 -15.31 -18.06
C HIS A 38 -7.02 -15.65 -16.58
N CYS A 39 -7.53 -14.71 -15.79
CA CYS A 39 -7.77 -14.85 -14.36
C CYS A 39 -8.86 -13.88 -13.85
N ASP A 40 -9.43 -14.17 -12.68
CA ASP A 40 -10.60 -13.44 -12.15
C ASP A 40 -10.28 -12.13 -11.42
N LEU A 41 -8.99 -11.79 -11.27
CA LEU A 41 -8.60 -10.62 -10.49
C LEU A 41 -9.17 -9.33 -11.08
N LYS A 42 -9.25 -9.22 -12.42
CA LYS A 42 -9.78 -8.03 -13.08
C LYS A 42 -11.24 -7.80 -12.69
N GLN A 43 -12.07 -8.85 -12.64
CA GLN A 43 -13.46 -8.73 -12.24
C GLN A 43 -13.54 -8.37 -10.75
N GLN A 44 -12.71 -8.99 -9.91
CA GLN A 44 -12.74 -8.74 -8.46
C GLN A 44 -12.31 -7.32 -8.05
N ILE A 45 -11.40 -6.67 -8.79
CA ILE A 45 -10.96 -5.29 -8.47
C ILE A 45 -11.69 -4.20 -9.27
N ASN A 46 -12.40 -4.57 -10.34
CA ASN A 46 -13.14 -3.65 -11.20
C ASN A 46 -14.64 -3.94 -11.12
N GLN A 47 -15.24 -3.63 -9.98
CA GLN A 47 -16.64 -3.96 -9.69
C GLN A 47 -17.30 -2.91 -8.80
N PRO A 48 -18.62 -2.66 -8.95
CA PRO A 48 -19.36 -1.68 -8.15
C PRO A 48 -19.86 -2.26 -6.81
N TYR A 49 -19.04 -3.09 -6.16
CA TYR A 49 -19.34 -3.67 -4.84
C TYR A 49 -18.05 -3.92 -4.05
N PRO A 50 -18.13 -4.01 -2.71
CA PRO A 50 -16.95 -4.19 -1.88
C PRO A 50 -16.13 -5.40 -2.30
N ILE A 51 -14.81 -5.22 -2.40
CA ILE A 51 -13.89 -6.32 -2.70
C ILE A 51 -13.87 -7.33 -1.55
N SER A 52 -13.69 -8.62 -1.88
CA SER A 52 -13.42 -9.64 -0.86
C SER A 52 -11.92 -9.69 -0.57
N THR A 53 -11.52 -9.30 0.64
CA THR A 53 -10.11 -9.38 1.06
C THR A 53 -9.61 -10.81 1.21
N GLU A 54 -10.51 -11.79 1.25
CA GLU A 54 -10.19 -13.21 1.41
C GLU A 54 -9.80 -13.86 0.07
N THR A 55 -10.49 -13.52 -1.03
CA THR A 55 -10.27 -14.17 -2.33
C THR A 55 -9.16 -13.52 -3.15
N ILE A 56 -8.95 -12.21 -2.98
CA ILE A 56 -8.00 -11.43 -3.77
C ILE A 56 -6.57 -12.03 -3.77
N PRO A 57 -5.98 -12.45 -2.63
CA PRO A 57 -4.63 -13.05 -2.64
C PRO A 57 -4.51 -14.28 -3.54
N ALA A 58 -5.51 -15.17 -3.53
CA ALA A 58 -5.53 -16.35 -4.39
C ALA A 58 -5.60 -15.93 -5.87
N SER A 59 -6.45 -14.96 -6.21
CA SER A 59 -6.55 -14.46 -7.58
C SER A 59 -5.28 -13.77 -8.07
N VAL A 60 -4.59 -13.01 -7.22
CA VAL A 60 -3.25 -12.45 -7.55
C VAL A 60 -2.27 -13.57 -7.86
N ASN A 61 -2.26 -14.65 -7.06
CA ASN A 61 -1.39 -15.79 -7.30
C ASN A 61 -1.72 -16.51 -8.62
N THR A 62 -2.99 -16.63 -8.99
CA THR A 62 -3.40 -17.20 -10.29
C THR A 62 -2.99 -16.31 -11.47
N CYS A 63 -3.17 -14.99 -11.38
CA CYS A 63 -2.79 -14.06 -12.45
C CYS A 63 -1.28 -13.93 -12.63
N PHE A 64 -0.53 -14.02 -11.53
CA PHE A 64 0.92 -13.86 -11.50
C PHE A 64 1.56 -15.10 -10.85
N PRO A 65 1.52 -16.28 -11.48
CA PRO A 65 1.88 -17.54 -10.82
C PRO A 65 3.37 -17.65 -10.50
N LYS A 66 4.22 -17.08 -11.36
CA LYS A 66 5.67 -17.11 -11.15
C LYS A 66 6.04 -16.37 -9.86
N ARG A 67 6.86 -16.99 -9.02
CA ARG A 67 7.59 -16.27 -7.97
C ARG A 67 8.64 -15.40 -8.65
N THR A 68 8.76 -14.16 -8.19
CA THR A 68 9.82 -13.26 -8.66
C THR A 68 11.13 -13.72 -8.02
N ALA A 69 12.22 -13.74 -8.79
CA ALA A 69 13.55 -14.00 -8.25
C ALA A 69 14.09 -12.78 -7.46
N SER A 70 13.38 -11.65 -7.58
CA SER A 70 13.67 -10.35 -6.99
C SER A 70 12.61 -9.96 -5.97
N LYS A 71 13.03 -9.16 -4.98
CA LYS A 71 12.15 -8.52 -4.00
C LYS A 71 11.28 -7.48 -4.65
N GLU A 72 10.03 -7.85 -4.89
CA GLU A 72 9.06 -7.05 -5.63
C GLU A 72 7.74 -6.95 -4.88
N VAL A 73 7.07 -5.80 -5.08
CA VAL A 73 5.73 -5.55 -4.57
C VAL A 73 4.87 -5.16 -5.75
N ILE A 74 3.79 -5.90 -5.98
CA ILE A 74 2.83 -5.58 -7.06
C ILE A 74 1.90 -4.48 -6.56
N VAL A 75 1.78 -3.38 -7.29
CA VAL A 75 0.86 -2.29 -6.93
C VAL A 75 -0.22 -2.22 -7.99
N PHE A 76 -1.44 -2.55 -7.61
CA PHE A 76 -2.64 -2.37 -8.43
C PHE A 76 -3.22 -0.99 -8.15
N ILE A 77 -3.45 -0.20 -9.19
CA ILE A 77 -4.23 1.03 -9.08
C ILE A 77 -5.68 0.68 -9.39
N TYR A 78 -6.59 1.02 -8.48
CA TYR A 78 -8.00 0.70 -8.62
C TYR A 78 -8.88 1.84 -8.09
N ASP A 79 -10.18 1.72 -8.35
CA ASP A 79 -11.22 2.62 -7.84
C ASP A 79 -11.95 1.92 -6.69
N ALA A 80 -11.75 2.41 -5.47
CA ALA A 80 -12.31 1.75 -4.30
C ALA A 80 -13.83 1.91 -4.25
N TYR A 81 -14.51 0.86 -3.76
CA TYR A 81 -15.95 0.90 -3.54
C TYR A 81 -16.30 0.37 -2.14
N SER A 82 -17.18 1.10 -1.45
CA SER A 82 -17.85 0.61 -0.25
C SER A 82 -19.36 0.80 -0.31
N THR A 83 -20.11 0.04 0.49
CA THR A 83 -21.57 0.20 0.55
C THR A 83 -21.99 1.60 0.98
N LYS A 84 -21.24 2.19 1.92
CA LYS A 84 -21.53 3.50 2.53
C LYS A 84 -21.14 4.67 1.62
N TRP A 85 -19.93 4.62 1.04
CA TRP A 85 -19.36 5.75 0.30
C TRP A 85 -19.37 5.56 -1.22
N LYS A 86 -19.76 4.38 -1.72
CA LYS A 86 -19.68 4.04 -3.14
C LYS A 86 -18.25 4.29 -3.63
N PHE A 87 -18.08 4.94 -4.78
CA PHE A 87 -16.79 5.33 -5.36
C PHE A 87 -16.13 6.55 -4.70
N GLU A 88 -16.76 7.15 -3.67
CA GLU A 88 -16.07 8.13 -2.81
C GLU A 88 -15.24 7.45 -1.71
N ASP A 89 -15.26 6.12 -1.65
CA ASP A 89 -14.30 5.39 -0.83
C ASP A 89 -12.90 5.59 -1.40
N VAL A 90 -11.92 5.79 -0.52
CA VAL A 90 -10.51 5.95 -0.89
C VAL A 90 -9.65 4.89 -0.21
N THR A 91 -10.27 3.83 0.31
CA THR A 91 -9.58 2.76 1.02
C THR A 91 -8.51 2.14 0.13
N SER A 92 -7.28 2.04 0.64
CA SER A 92 -6.22 1.22 0.04
C SER A 92 -5.87 0.10 0.99
N ARG A 93 -5.26 -0.96 0.47
CA ARG A 93 -4.98 -2.17 1.23
C ARG A 93 -3.64 -2.76 0.83
N ALA A 94 -2.98 -3.37 1.79
CA ALA A 94 -1.75 -4.13 1.58
C ALA A 94 -1.94 -5.57 2.03
N PHE A 95 -1.31 -6.48 1.29
CA PHE A 95 -1.35 -7.91 1.53
C PHE A 95 0.07 -8.47 1.49
N ARG A 96 0.46 -9.24 2.50
CA ARG A 96 1.78 -9.89 2.56
C ARG A 96 1.88 -11.12 1.67
N ASN A 97 0.75 -11.83 1.48
CA ASN A 97 0.54 -12.91 0.51
C ASN A 97 1.74 -13.87 0.36
N ASN A 98 2.17 -14.46 1.48
CA ASN A 98 3.18 -15.53 1.56
C ASN A 98 4.45 -15.30 0.72
N GLY A 99 5.02 -14.09 0.78
CA GLY A 99 6.25 -13.74 0.07
C GLY A 99 6.02 -13.18 -1.35
N LYS A 100 4.76 -12.94 -1.73
CA LYS A 100 4.40 -12.18 -2.94
C LYS A 100 3.51 -11.00 -2.57
N PRO A 101 4.06 -10.01 -1.85
CA PRO A 101 3.27 -8.91 -1.36
C PRO A 101 2.68 -8.06 -2.48
N PHE A 102 1.49 -7.53 -2.25
CA PHE A 102 0.86 -6.60 -3.17
C PHE A 102 0.03 -5.54 -2.44
N ILE A 103 -0.23 -4.44 -3.14
CA ILE A 103 -1.00 -3.29 -2.67
C ILE A 103 -2.13 -3.04 -3.66
N LEU A 104 -3.34 -2.83 -3.14
CA LEU A 104 -4.44 -2.19 -3.85
C LEU A 104 -4.43 -0.72 -3.44
N LEU A 105 -3.95 0.14 -4.32
CA LEU A 105 -3.86 1.58 -4.08
C LEU A 105 -4.99 2.28 -4.81
N ASP A 106 -5.86 2.93 -4.04
CA ASP A 106 -6.92 3.74 -4.58
C ASP A 106 -6.33 4.91 -5.41
N TRP A 107 -6.88 5.14 -6.59
CA TRP A 107 -6.36 6.13 -7.53
C TRP A 107 -6.39 7.56 -6.94
N ASN A 108 -7.39 7.89 -6.11
CA ASN A 108 -7.53 9.22 -5.52
C ASN A 108 -6.46 9.48 -4.45
N ARG A 109 -5.82 8.44 -3.93
CA ARG A 109 -4.69 8.54 -2.99
C ARG A 109 -3.33 8.65 -3.68
N LEU A 110 -3.27 8.54 -5.00
CA LEU A 110 -2.05 8.78 -5.75
C LEU A 110 -1.56 10.21 -5.54
N ASN A 111 -0.28 10.40 -5.81
CA ASN A 111 0.41 11.68 -5.84
C ASN A 111 0.41 12.42 -4.50
N TYR A 112 0.17 11.72 -3.38
CA TYR A 112 0.04 12.32 -2.05
C TYR A 112 -1.17 13.27 -1.94
N ASN A 113 -2.21 13.06 -2.75
CA ASN A 113 -3.38 13.96 -2.82
C ASN A 113 -4.15 14.07 -1.50
N ILE A 114 -4.24 12.97 -0.74
CA ILE A 114 -4.93 12.92 0.55
C ILE A 114 -3.91 12.79 1.68
N GLN A 115 -3.14 11.70 1.66
CA GLN A 115 -2.11 11.32 2.62
C GLN A 115 -1.06 10.46 1.89
N ALA A 116 0.01 10.07 2.58
CA ALA A 116 1.05 9.16 2.10
C ALA A 116 0.56 7.71 1.87
N GLY A 117 -0.42 7.49 0.99
CA GLY A 117 -1.08 6.19 0.79
C GLY A 117 -0.08 5.08 0.44
N SER A 118 0.66 5.25 -0.65
CA SER A 118 1.66 4.27 -1.09
C SER A 118 2.72 3.95 -0.02
N VAL A 119 3.17 4.95 0.73
CA VAL A 119 4.18 4.79 1.79
C VAL A 119 3.62 4.01 2.99
N HIS A 120 2.37 4.29 3.36
CA HIS A 120 1.65 3.62 4.43
C HIS A 120 1.35 2.15 4.10
N GLU A 121 0.82 1.89 2.91
CA GLU A 121 0.55 0.52 2.46
C GLU A 121 1.85 -0.29 2.33
N MET A 122 2.95 0.35 1.94
CA MET A 122 4.26 -0.30 1.95
C MET A 122 4.69 -0.70 3.37
N GLY A 123 4.41 0.12 4.39
CA GLY A 123 4.65 -0.27 5.78
C GLY A 123 3.90 -1.56 6.17
N HIS A 124 2.65 -1.71 5.74
CA HIS A 124 1.88 -2.94 5.95
C HIS A 124 2.44 -4.16 5.19
N VAL A 125 2.96 -3.97 3.97
CA VAL A 125 3.71 -5.02 3.24
C VAL A 125 4.86 -5.56 4.09
N PHE A 126 5.54 -4.68 4.82
CA PHE A 126 6.62 -5.04 5.73
C PHE A 126 6.16 -5.41 7.15
N GLY A 127 4.87 -5.68 7.36
CA GLY A 127 4.33 -6.21 8.61
C GLY A 127 4.01 -5.18 9.68
N LEU A 128 4.07 -3.88 9.37
CA LEU A 128 3.71 -2.84 10.32
C LEU A 128 2.18 -2.79 10.53
N LYS A 129 1.78 -2.41 11.75
CA LYS A 129 0.38 -2.18 12.14
C LYS A 129 0.10 -0.68 12.24
N HIS A 130 -1.18 -0.33 12.27
CA HIS A 130 -1.62 1.04 12.55
C HIS A 130 -1.10 1.54 13.90
N VAL A 131 -0.80 2.84 13.94
CA VAL A 131 -0.52 3.59 15.17
C VAL A 131 -1.59 4.67 15.33
N CYS A 132 -1.96 4.98 16.57
CA CYS A 132 -2.93 6.04 16.84
C CYS A 132 -2.23 7.36 17.15
N ALA A 133 -2.76 8.47 16.63
CA ALA A 133 -2.33 9.81 16.99
C ALA A 133 -3.56 10.61 17.45
N PRO A 134 -3.86 10.61 18.76
CA PRO A 134 -5.01 11.32 19.30
C PRO A 134 -4.98 12.81 18.93
N LYS A 135 -6.13 13.38 18.60
CA LYS A 135 -6.33 14.80 18.24
C LYS A 135 -5.59 15.26 16.97
N ALA A 136 -4.95 14.35 16.23
CA ALA A 136 -4.29 14.70 14.97
C ALA A 136 -5.31 15.19 13.93
N THR A 137 -5.11 16.40 13.42
CA THR A 137 -5.87 16.98 12.30
C THR A 137 -5.24 16.57 10.98
N LYS A 138 -5.92 16.80 9.84
CA LYS A 138 -5.37 16.47 8.51
C LYS A 138 -4.05 17.18 8.20
N ARG A 139 -3.68 18.21 8.97
CA ARG A 139 -2.44 19.00 8.82
C ARG A 139 -1.37 18.67 9.86
N THR A 140 -1.69 17.83 10.85
CA THR A 140 -0.75 17.47 11.91
C THR A 140 0.30 16.50 11.37
N PRO A 141 1.61 16.78 11.51
CA PRO A 141 2.65 15.81 11.20
C PRO A 141 2.50 14.55 12.05
N THR A 142 2.54 13.38 11.42
CA THR A 142 2.31 12.09 12.09
C THR A 142 3.18 11.00 11.49
N ASN A 143 3.41 9.93 12.24
CA ASN A 143 4.08 8.72 11.77
C ASN A 143 3.40 8.18 10.50
N ILE A 144 4.19 7.60 9.59
CA ILE A 144 3.66 6.99 8.35
C ILE A 144 2.49 6.03 8.64
N MET A 145 2.56 5.24 9.72
CA MET A 145 1.56 4.23 10.06
C MET A 145 0.34 4.78 10.84
N THR A 146 0.22 6.10 11.00
CA THR A 146 -0.92 6.67 11.73
C THR A 146 -2.23 6.48 10.98
N SER A 147 -3.26 5.95 11.65
CA SER A 147 -4.57 5.67 11.04
C SER A 147 -5.74 6.37 11.71
N ALA A 148 -6.73 6.76 10.90
CA ALA A 148 -8.01 7.29 11.38
C ALA A 148 -8.92 6.18 11.94
N GLU A 149 -8.63 4.91 11.65
CA GLU A 149 -9.37 3.75 12.18
C GLU A 149 -9.33 3.67 13.72
N CYS A 150 -8.34 4.29 14.33
CA CYS A 150 -8.27 4.44 15.78
C CYS A 150 -9.43 5.28 16.35
N LYS A 151 -10.20 6.02 15.53
CA LYS A 151 -11.29 6.91 15.95
C LYS A 151 -10.88 8.01 16.94
N LEU A 152 -9.58 8.27 17.08
CA LEU A 152 -9.02 9.29 17.97
C LEU A 152 -8.46 10.51 17.21
N GLY A 153 -8.47 10.48 15.88
CA GLY A 153 -7.92 11.54 15.03
C GLY A 153 -8.08 11.21 13.55
N SER A 154 -7.61 12.10 12.68
CA SER A 154 -7.78 12.01 11.22
C SER A 154 -6.70 11.20 10.47
N GLY A 155 -5.71 10.66 11.18
CA GLY A 155 -4.53 10.03 10.56
C GLY A 155 -3.35 10.98 10.30
N GLY A 156 -3.57 12.30 10.34
CA GLY A 156 -2.51 13.29 10.14
C GLY A 156 -1.97 13.35 8.70
N LEU A 157 -0.78 13.93 8.53
CA LEU A 157 -0.11 14.02 7.22
C LEU A 157 0.58 12.72 6.81
N ARG A 158 0.96 11.85 7.76
CA ARG A 158 1.80 10.67 7.51
C ARG A 158 3.11 11.06 6.81
N ASN A 159 3.88 11.93 7.44
CA ASN A 159 5.12 12.48 6.90
C ASN A 159 6.31 12.37 7.87
N LEU A 160 6.11 11.84 9.06
CA LEU A 160 7.18 11.45 9.97
C LEU A 160 7.57 10.01 9.67
N GLY A 161 8.87 9.74 9.60
CA GLY A 161 9.42 8.42 9.27
C GLY A 161 9.06 7.32 10.27
N PHE A 162 9.60 6.13 10.02
CA PHE A 162 9.37 4.95 10.82
C PHE A 162 10.22 4.96 12.10
N THR A 163 9.62 4.62 13.24
CA THR A 163 10.32 4.51 14.53
C THR A 163 11.36 3.40 14.49
N PRO A 164 12.31 3.34 15.45
CA PRO A 164 13.33 2.28 15.48
C PRO A 164 12.74 0.87 15.54
N VAL A 165 11.63 0.69 16.27
CA VAL A 165 10.90 -0.58 16.36
C VAL A 165 10.27 -0.97 15.00
N GLN A 166 9.68 0.01 14.31
CA GLN A 166 9.14 -0.20 12.96
C GLN A 166 10.24 -0.53 11.96
N LEU A 167 11.38 0.18 12.02
CA LEU A 167 12.54 -0.09 11.19
C LEU A 167 13.05 -1.53 11.37
N GLN A 168 13.16 -2.00 12.62
CA GLN A 168 13.56 -3.38 12.90
C GLN A 168 12.61 -4.40 12.26
N THR A 169 11.30 -4.16 12.35
CA THR A 169 10.29 -5.03 11.73
C THR A 169 10.39 -5.02 10.20
N ILE A 170 10.64 -3.84 9.61
CA ILE A 170 10.85 -3.70 8.16
C ILE A 170 12.06 -4.53 7.71
N LEU A 171 13.20 -4.37 8.36
CA LEU A 171 14.44 -5.06 7.99
C LEU A 171 14.35 -6.57 8.23
N SER A 172 13.70 -6.99 9.33
CA SER A 172 13.45 -8.41 9.61
C SER A 172 12.57 -9.05 8.53
N THR A 173 11.44 -8.42 8.18
CA THR A 173 10.54 -8.91 7.13
C THR A 173 11.23 -8.92 5.77
N TYR A 174 12.02 -7.89 5.45
CA TYR A 174 12.79 -7.84 4.21
C TYR A 174 13.76 -9.02 4.11
N ASN A 175 14.41 -9.42 5.20
CA ASN A 175 15.37 -10.54 5.19
C ASN A 175 14.70 -11.92 5.22
N GLN A 176 13.43 -12.01 5.62
CA GLN A 176 12.71 -13.28 5.71
C GLN A 176 12.31 -13.86 4.34
N TYR A 177 11.99 -12.99 3.38
CA TYR A 177 11.52 -13.41 2.05
C TYR A 177 12.58 -13.12 0.98
N PRO A 178 12.76 -14.02 -0.01
CA PRO A 178 13.72 -13.86 -1.10
C PRO A 178 13.45 -12.62 -1.94
#